data_AF-A0A431NU67-F1
#
_entry.id   AF-A0A431NU67-F1
#
_cell.length_a   1.000
_cell.length_b   1.000
_cell.length_c   1.000
_cell.angle_alpha   90.00
_cell.angle_beta   90.00
_cell.angle_gamma   90.00
#
_symmetry.space_group_name_H-M   'P 1'
#
loop_
_entity.id
_entity.type
_entity.pdbx_description
1 polymer ?
#
loop_
_entity_poly.entity_id
_entity_poly.type
_entity_poly.pdbx_seq_one_letter_code
_entity_poly.pdbx_strand_id
1 'polypeptide(L)' 'MSADIEAIQKAGANARALGLTEFDNPYYVKTAMPAETGEPIEEWSAKAEAWLTGWKIENAMRA' A
#
# COMPACT_ATOMS: atom_id res chain seq x y z
N MET A 1 2.69 -15.93 -5.00
CA MET A 1 2.48 -14.48 -4.82
C MET A 1 2.21 -13.90 -6.19
N SER A 2 1.09 -13.20 -6.40
CA SER A 2 0.86 -12.54 -7.70
C SER A 2 1.89 -11.41 -7.85
N ALA A 3 2.35 -11.18 -9.08
CA ALA A 3 3.35 -10.14 -9.40
C ALA A 3 2.90 -8.74 -8.95
N ASP A 4 1.60 -8.52 -8.79
CA ASP A 4 1.02 -7.24 -8.37
C ASP A 4 1.31 -6.91 -6.91
N ILE A 5 1.32 -7.89 -6.00
CA ILE A 5 1.53 -7.65 -4.56
C ILE A 5 2.96 -7.20 -4.27
N GLU A 6 3.94 -7.78 -4.96
CA GLU A 6 5.35 -7.39 -4.83
C GLU A 6 5.59 -5.97 -5.37
N ALA A 7 4.96 -5.62 -6.49
CA ALA A 7 5.01 -4.26 -7.04
C ALA A 7 4.38 -3.24 -6.07
N ILE A 8 3.27 -3.59 -5.43
CA ILE A 8 2.60 -2.75 -4.44
C ILE A 8 3.45 -2.57 -3.18
N GLN A 9 4.09 -3.63 -2.68
CA GLN A 9 5.07 -3.54 -1.58
C GLN A 9 6.23 -2.60 -1.95
N LYS A 10 6.80 -2.76 -3.15
CA LYS A 10 7.88 -1.88 -3.63
C LYS A 10 7.43 -0.41 -3.71
N ALA A 11 6.18 -0.16 -4.11
CA ALA A 11 5.62 1.19 -4.13
C ALA A 11 5.54 1.80 -2.73
N GLY A 12 5.12 1.02 -1.72
CA GLY A 12 5.11 1.45 -0.32
C GLY A 12 6.50 1.77 0.24
N ALA A 13 7.49 0.92 -0.06
CA ALA A 13 8.89 1.17 0.31
C ALA A 13 9.42 2.47 -0.32
N ASN A 14 9.18 2.66 -1.62
CA ASN A 14 9.57 3.89 -2.32
C ASN A 14 8.90 5.13 -1.74
N ALA A 15 7.62 5.05 -1.35
CA ALA A 15 6.90 6.15 -0.73
C ALA A 15 7.58 6.61 0.57
N ARG A 16 7.97 5.67 1.43
CA ARG A 16 8.73 5.99 2.65
C ARG A 16 10.09 6.64 2.33
N ALA A 17 10.79 6.12 1.32
CA ALA A 17 12.07 6.67 0.88
C ALA A 17 11.95 8.11 0.35
N LEU A 18 10.79 8.47 -0.22
CA LEU A 18 10.46 9.82 -0.69
C LEU A 18 9.91 10.75 0.42
N GLY A 19 9.80 10.28 1.66
CA GLY A 19 9.34 11.07 2.79
C GLY A 19 7.82 11.10 2.98
N LEU A 20 7.07 10.26 2.28
CA LEU A 20 5.63 10.08 2.50
C LEU A 20 5.37 9.28 3.78
N THR A 21 4.21 9.53 4.38
CA THR A 21 3.73 8.86 5.60
C THR A 21 2.95 7.60 5.27
N GLU A 22 2.67 6.78 6.28
CA GLU A 22 1.81 5.58 6.11
C GLU A 22 0.35 5.93 5.72
N PHE A 23 -0.09 7.17 5.97
CA PHE A 23 -1.41 7.67 5.58
C PHE A 23 -1.51 8.06 4.11
N ASP A 24 -0.37 8.22 3.43
CA ASP A 24 -0.30 8.49 1.98
C ASP A 24 -0.51 7.20 1.13
N ASN A 25 -0.95 6.12 1.77
CA ASN A 25 -1.31 4.88 1.11
C ASN A 25 -2.43 5.15 0.07
N PRO A 26 -2.19 4.87 -1.23
CA PRO A 26 -3.14 5.20 -2.29
C PRO A 26 -4.46 4.43 -2.18
N TYR A 27 -4.52 3.36 -1.39
CA TYR A 27 -5.75 2.61 -1.16
C TYR A 27 -6.69 3.27 -0.15
N TYR A 28 -6.22 4.26 0.61
CA TYR A 28 -7.04 5.00 1.59
C TYR A 28 -7.76 6.21 0.99
N VAL A 29 -7.46 6.60 -0.26
CA VAL A 29 -8.22 7.66 -0.92
C VAL A 29 -9.63 7.19 -1.25
N LYS A 30 -10.61 8.09 -1.13
CA LYS A 30 -12.04 7.76 -1.34
C LYS A 30 -12.26 6.99 -2.65
N THR A 31 -11.68 7.46 -3.75
CA THR A 31 -11.86 6.88 -5.09
C THR A 31 -11.24 5.50 -5.28
N ALA A 32 -10.42 5.02 -4.33
CA ALA A 32 -9.84 3.69 -4.33
C ALA A 32 -10.53 2.72 -3.35
N MET A 33 -11.51 3.19 -2.58
CA MET A 33 -12.22 2.36 -1.61
C MET A 33 -13.18 1.38 -2.30
N PRO A 34 -13.42 0.17 -1.73
CA PRO A 34 -14.34 -0.82 -2.27
C PRO A 34 -15.75 -0.28 -2.54
N ALA A 35 -16.23 0.63 -1.69
CA ALA A 35 -17.55 1.25 -1.84
C ALA A 35 -17.68 2.09 -3.12
N GLU A 36 -16.57 2.61 -3.66
CA GLU A 36 -16.54 3.43 -4.88
C GLU A 36 -16.12 2.60 -6.10
N THR A 37 -15.21 1.63 -5.94
CA THR A 37 -14.68 0.82 -7.06
C THR A 37 -15.50 -0.43 -7.35
N GLY A 38 -16.27 -0.93 -6.38
CA GLY A 38 -16.96 -2.22 -6.45
C GLY A 38 -16.02 -3.43 -6.32
N GLU A 39 -14.73 -3.22 -6.01
CA GLU A 39 -13.77 -4.28 -5.76
C GLU A 39 -14.14 -5.08 -4.50
N PRO A 40 -13.92 -6.41 -4.46
CA PRO A 40 -14.06 -7.19 -3.22
C PRO A 40 -13.19 -6.61 -2.10
N ILE A 41 -13.74 -6.53 -0.89
CA ILE A 41 -13.04 -5.92 0.24
C ILE A 41 -11.74 -6.64 0.58
N GLU A 42 -11.69 -7.96 0.38
CA GLU A 42 -10.52 -8.81 0.62
C GLU A 42 -9.39 -8.54 -0.38
N GLU A 43 -9.73 -8.25 -1.64
CA GLU A 43 -8.74 -7.91 -2.67
C GLU A 43 -8.16 -6.52 -2.42
N TRP A 44 -9.03 -5.54 -2.11
CA TRP A 44 -8.60 -4.20 -1.74
C TRP A 44 -7.73 -4.22 -0.48
N SER A 45 -8.13 -4.96 0.57
CA SER A 45 -7.39 -5.01 1.83
C SER A 45 -6.01 -5.63 1.64
N ALA A 46 -5.90 -6.70 0.84
CA ALA A 46 -4.61 -7.31 0.52
C ALA A 46 -3.65 -6.33 -0.17
N LYS A 47 -4.17 -5.47 -1.06
CA LYS A 47 -3.38 -4.42 -1.72
C LYS A 47 -2.98 -3.31 -0.75
N ALA A 48 -3.91 -2.84 0.07
CA ALA A 48 -3.65 -1.81 1.09
C ALA A 48 -2.59 -2.27 2.10
N GLU A 49 -2.68 -3.51 2.56
CA GLU A 49 -1.73 -4.13 3.49
C GLU A 49 -0.37 -4.39 2.83
N ALA A 50 -0.35 -4.82 1.57
CA ALA A 50 0.90 -4.98 0.82
C ALA A 50 1.67 -3.65 0.74
N TRP A 51 0.98 -2.55 0.41
CA TRP A 51 1.62 -1.24 0.34
C TRP A 51 2.16 -0.83 1.71
N LEU A 52 1.34 -0.96 2.76
CA LEU A 52 1.73 -0.61 4.12
C LEU A 52 2.90 -1.46 4.61
N THR A 53 2.95 -2.74 4.24
CA THR A 53 4.06 -3.65 4.58
C THR A 53 5.37 -3.14 4.00
N GLY A 54 5.39 -2.77 2.71
CA GLY A 54 6.57 -2.21 2.09
C GLY A 54 7.04 -0.91 2.75
N TRP A 55 6.09 -0.02 3.07
CA TRP A 55 6.40 1.22 3.80
C TRP A 55 7.03 0.94 5.17
N LYS A 56 6.46 -0.01 5.94
CA LYS A 56 6.94 -0.39 7.27
C LYS A 56 8.33 -1.00 7.25
N ILE A 57 8.62 -1.86 6.26
CA ILE A 57 9.95 -2.45 6.07
C ILE A 57 10.99 -1.35 5.85
N GLU A 58 10.73 -0.44 4.90
CA GLU A 58 11.64 0.67 4.62
C GLU A 58 11.81 1.59 5.84
N ASN A 59 10.74 1.86 6.58
CA ASN A 59 10.81 2.67 7.79
C ASN A 59 11.68 2.01 8.87
N ALA A 60 11.54 0.70 9.07
CA ALA A 60 12.35 -0.05 10.03
C ALA A 60 13.83 -0.11 9.65
N MET A 61 14.15 -0.16 8.35
CA MET A 61 15.55 -0.13 7.87
C MET A 61 16.22 1.24 8.03
N ARG A 62 15.44 2.30 8.25
CA ARG A 62 15.90 3.70 8.40
C ARG A 62 15.89 4.19 9.85
N ALA A 63 15.37 3.39 10.77
CA ALA A 63 15.26 3.70 12.20
C ALA A 63 16.62 3.59 12.91
#